data_AF-A0A8T0F1Y6-F1
#
_entry.id   AF-A0A8T0F1Y6-F1
#
_cell.length_a   1.000
_cell.length_b   1.000
_cell.length_c   1.000
_cell.angle_alpha   90.00
_cell.angle_beta   90.00
_cell.angle_gamma   90.00
#
_symmetry.space_group_name_H-M   'P 1'
#
loop_
_entity.id
_entity.type
_entity.pdbx_description
1 polymer ?
#
loop_
_entity_poly.entity_id
_entity_poly.type
_entity_poly.pdbx_seq_one_letter_code
_entity_poly.pdbx_strand_id
1 'polypeptide(L)'
;MFMLGEFNKLYYEYFEFLLLFNIYLILEFVLDSAFCSFDDYNWDWSLQHVSATCIPAPLTAMVAIAPRVFHIGECGVHHRGKDCSSDRVVHKVMRVLSSSSNHLFPETLTVHQSFRKPFKAPKGNGGWGDFRDHRLCCSQVKNASVDCS
;
A
#
# COMPACT_ATOMS: atom_id res chain seq x y z
N MET A 1 -12.37 12.52 -10.13
CA MET A 1 -11.20 13.38 -9.80
C MET A 1 -10.14 12.53 -9.12
N PHE A 2 -8.91 12.55 -9.62
CA PHE A 2 -7.76 11.85 -9.05
C PHE A 2 -6.72 12.83 -8.51
N MET A 3 -6.06 12.47 -7.43
CA MET A 3 -4.87 13.14 -6.89
C MET A 3 -3.64 12.31 -7.22
N LEU A 4 -2.59 12.98 -7.72
CA LEU A 4 -1.25 12.41 -7.80
C LEU A 4 -0.49 12.73 -6.52
N GLY A 5 -0.12 11.71 -5.74
CA GLY A 5 0.62 11.86 -4.49
C GLY A 5 1.68 10.79 -4.29
N GLU A 6 2.67 11.08 -3.44
CA GLU A 6 3.60 10.06 -2.95
C GLU A 6 2.86 9.04 -2.07
N PHE A 7 3.38 7.80 -2.06
CA PHE A 7 2.95 6.71 -1.19
C PHE A 7 3.23 7.08 0.27
N ASN A 8 2.38 7.90 0.88
CA ASN A 8 2.69 8.58 2.14
C ASN A 8 1.51 8.57 3.11
N LYS A 9 1.79 8.74 4.41
CA LYS A 9 0.96 8.40 5.59
C LYS A 9 -0.52 8.81 5.69
N LEU A 10 -1.10 9.45 4.70
CA LEU A 10 -2.52 9.83 4.67
C LEU A 10 -3.44 8.73 4.13
N TYR A 11 -2.90 7.57 3.77
CA TYR A 11 -3.59 6.55 2.99
C TYR A 11 -3.66 5.17 3.70
N TYR A 12 -3.47 5.14 5.02
CA TYR A 12 -3.36 3.92 5.84
C TYR A 12 -4.69 3.21 6.15
N GLU A 13 -5.70 3.35 5.29
CA GLU A 13 -6.88 2.48 5.33
C GLU A 13 -7.11 1.88 3.94
N TYR A 14 -6.40 0.76 3.71
CA TYR A 14 -6.75 -0.32 2.78
C TYR A 14 -6.92 0.10 1.32
N PHE A 15 -5.78 0.16 0.62
CA PHE A 15 -5.74 0.26 -0.83
C PHE A 15 -5.68 -1.12 -1.46
N GLU A 16 -6.53 -1.37 -2.45
CA GLU A 16 -6.15 -2.26 -3.54
C GLU A 16 -5.18 -1.49 -4.45
N PHE A 17 -4.00 -2.06 -4.70
CA PHE A 17 -3.03 -1.49 -5.62
C PHE A 17 -3.21 -2.11 -6.99
N LEU A 18 -3.47 -1.28 -8.00
CA LEU A 18 -3.28 -1.66 -9.39
C LEU A 18 -1.86 -1.29 -9.80
N LEU A 19 -1.02 -2.29 -10.03
CA LEU A 19 0.34 -2.08 -10.52
C LEU A 19 0.37 -2.15 -12.04
N LEU A 20 1.01 -1.18 -12.67
CA LEU A 20 1.29 -1.25 -14.11
C LEU A 20 2.31 -2.36 -14.36
N PHE A 21 2.20 -3.06 -15.50
CA PHE A 21 3.11 -4.16 -15.86
C PHE A 21 4.61 -3.78 -15.78
N ASN A 22 4.96 -2.56 -16.21
CA ASN A 22 6.34 -2.06 -16.10
C ASN A 22 6.79 -1.86 -14.64
N ILE A 23 5.87 -1.47 -13.75
CA ILE A 23 6.15 -1.35 -12.32
C ILE A 23 6.29 -2.75 -11.72
N TYR A 24 5.40 -3.68 -12.07
CA TYR A 24 5.48 -5.07 -11.63
C TYR A 24 6.82 -5.71 -11.98
N LEU A 25 7.32 -5.50 -13.21
CA LEU A 25 8.64 -5.98 -13.61
C LEU A 25 9.80 -5.30 -12.84
N ILE A 26 9.70 -4.01 -12.54
CA ILE A 26 10.68 -3.33 -11.68
C ILE A 26 10.65 -3.93 -10.27
N LEU A 27 9.46 -4.21 -9.73
CA LEU A 27 9.32 -4.83 -8.42
C LEU A 27 9.90 -6.25 -8.40
N GLU A 28 9.67 -7.06 -9.44
CA GLU A 28 10.18 -8.44 -9.58
C GLU A 28 11.71 -8.56 -9.79
N PHE A 29 12.39 -7.49 -10.24
CA PHE A 29 13.83 -7.56 -10.58
C PHE A 29 14.74 -6.71 -9.69
N VAL A 30 14.23 -5.65 -9.05
CA VAL A 30 15.08 -4.63 -8.39
C VAL A 30 14.97 -4.66 -6.87
N LEU A 31 13.94 -5.30 -6.30
CA LEU A 31 13.52 -5.00 -4.93
C LEU A 31 13.69 -6.13 -3.94
N ASP A 32 14.08 -7.30 -4.38
CA ASP A 32 13.92 -8.48 -3.55
C ASP A 32 14.85 -8.52 -2.34
N SER A 33 16.14 -8.18 -2.49
CA SER A 33 17.04 -8.18 -1.35
C SER A 33 16.67 -7.10 -0.34
N ALA A 34 16.39 -5.87 -0.80
CA ALA A 34 16.03 -4.76 0.08
C ALA A 34 14.66 -4.93 0.74
N PHE A 35 13.69 -5.50 0.02
CA PHE A 35 12.37 -5.82 0.56
C PHE A 35 12.44 -6.96 1.56
N CYS A 36 13.15 -8.05 1.23
CA CYS A 36 13.23 -9.22 2.07
C CYS A 36 14.12 -9.02 3.31
N SER A 37 15.09 -8.10 3.29
CA SER A 37 16.01 -7.83 4.43
C SER A 37 15.57 -6.69 5.34
N PHE A 38 14.60 -5.87 4.93
CA PHE A 38 14.10 -4.79 5.77
C PHE A 38 13.33 -5.38 6.96
N ASP A 39 13.72 -5.02 8.19
CA ASP A 39 13.11 -5.52 9.43
C ASP A 39 11.75 -4.87 9.70
N ASP A 40 10.77 -5.23 8.88
CA ASP A 40 9.36 -4.92 9.03
C ASP A 40 8.51 -6.05 8.42
N TYR A 41 7.68 -6.69 9.24
CA TYR A 41 6.79 -7.76 8.76
C TYR A 41 5.61 -7.23 7.92
N ASN A 42 5.38 -5.91 7.91
CA ASN A 42 4.31 -5.28 7.15
C ASN A 42 4.80 -4.96 5.74
N TRP A 43 4.31 -5.72 4.75
CA TRP A 43 4.72 -5.61 3.35
C TRP A 43 4.57 -4.19 2.76
N ASP A 44 3.58 -3.42 3.21
CA ASP A 44 3.32 -2.05 2.76
C ASP A 44 4.37 -1.06 3.28
N TRP A 45 4.85 -1.26 4.51
CA TRP A 45 5.98 -0.50 5.06
C TRP A 45 7.29 -0.87 4.37
N SER A 46 7.52 -2.15 4.09
CA SER A 46 8.69 -2.60 3.31
C SER A 46 8.66 -2.05 1.88
N LEU A 47 7.49 -2.07 1.21
CA LEU A 47 7.32 -1.47 -0.11
C LEU A 47 7.56 0.04 -0.09
N GLN A 48 7.05 0.73 0.94
CA GLN A 48 7.27 2.16 1.13
C GLN A 48 8.75 2.49 1.37
N HIS A 49 9.45 1.68 2.18
CA HIS A 49 10.88 1.82 2.42
C HIS A 49 11.64 1.71 1.09
N VAL A 50 11.47 0.59 0.41
CA VAL A 50 12.12 0.27 -0.86
C VAL A 50 11.82 1.33 -1.94
N SER A 51 10.58 1.80 -2.01
CA SER A 51 10.20 2.92 -2.88
C SER A 51 11.02 4.18 -2.61
N ALA A 52 11.33 4.47 -1.35
CA ALA A 52 12.06 5.67 -0.95
C ALA A 52 13.58 5.52 -1.02
N THR A 53 14.11 4.30 -0.93
CA THR A 53 15.56 4.06 -0.73
C THR A 53 16.23 3.26 -1.85
N CYS A 54 15.50 2.48 -2.63
CA CYS A 54 16.09 1.49 -3.55
C CYS A 54 15.81 1.75 -5.04
N ILE A 55 14.80 2.55 -5.38
CA ILE A 55 14.47 2.90 -6.77
C ILE A 55 14.83 4.35 -7.10
N PRO A 56 15.19 4.68 -8.36
CA PRO A 56 15.66 6.02 -8.73
C PRO A 56 14.67 7.16 -8.46
N ALA A 57 13.38 6.85 -8.46
CA ALA A 57 12.31 7.78 -8.15
C ALA A 57 11.24 7.07 -7.32
N PRO A 58 10.77 7.66 -6.21
CA PRO A 58 9.72 7.06 -5.40
C PRO A 58 8.44 6.78 -6.17
N LEU A 59 7.80 5.66 -5.82
CA LEU A 59 6.50 5.28 -6.35
C LEU A 59 5.49 6.42 -6.11
N THR A 60 4.85 6.83 -7.20
CA THR A 60 3.77 7.81 -7.19
C THR A 60 2.47 7.08 -7.48
N ALA A 61 1.44 7.35 -6.68
CA ALA A 61 0.12 6.78 -6.86
C ALA A 61 -0.85 7.82 -7.42
N MET A 62 -1.71 7.40 -8.35
CA MET A 62 -2.90 8.13 -8.76
C MET A 62 -4.08 7.60 -7.95
N VAL A 63 -4.66 8.43 -7.10
CA VAL A 63 -5.69 8.03 -6.13
C VAL A 63 -6.98 8.79 -6.40
N ALA A 64 -8.11 8.10 -6.45
CA ALA A 64 -9.41 8.76 -6.58
C ALA A 64 -9.71 9.55 -5.30
N ILE A 65 -10.13 10.82 -5.44
CA ILE A 65 -10.46 11.66 -4.27
C ILE A 65 -11.67 11.11 -3.51
N ALA A 66 -12.65 10.60 -4.24
CA ALA A 66 -13.73 9.82 -3.66
C ALA A 66 -13.32 8.34 -3.69
N PRO A 67 -13.21 7.66 -2.53
CA PRO A 67 -12.77 6.27 -2.47
C PRO A 67 -13.76 5.36 -3.20
N ARG A 68 -13.20 4.33 -3.87
CA ARG A 68 -13.97 3.27 -4.56
C ARG A 68 -13.88 1.91 -3.86
N VAL A 69 -12.97 1.79 -2.92
CA VAL A 69 -12.78 0.63 -2.05
C VAL A 69 -12.93 1.11 -0.61
N PHE A 70 -13.59 0.32 0.22
CA PHE A 70 -13.82 0.62 1.63
C PHE A 70 -13.32 -0.55 2.48
N HIS A 71 -12.58 -0.23 3.53
CA HIS A 71 -12.26 -1.21 4.55
C HIS A 71 -13.47 -1.51 5.42
N ILE A 72 -13.83 -2.78 5.56
CA ILE A 72 -14.95 -3.24 6.40
C ILE A 72 -14.50 -3.99 7.66
N GLY A 73 -13.20 -4.18 7.86
CA GLY A 73 -12.67 -4.83 9.06
C GLY A 73 -12.76 -3.88 10.26
N GLU A 74 -13.35 -4.33 11.35
CA GLU A 74 -13.47 -3.55 12.60
C GLU A 74 -12.56 -4.08 13.72
N CYS A 75 -11.97 -5.26 13.52
CA CYS A 75 -11.07 -5.89 14.48
C CYS A 75 -9.77 -6.34 13.81
N GLY A 76 -8.68 -6.27 14.59
CA GLY A 76 -7.33 -6.62 14.13
C GLY A 76 -6.28 -6.16 15.12
N VAL A 77 -5.01 -6.29 14.73
CA VAL A 77 -3.84 -5.97 15.59
C VAL A 77 -3.89 -4.53 16.14
N HIS A 78 -4.49 -3.60 15.40
CA HIS A 78 -4.61 -2.18 15.79
C HIS A 78 -6.02 -1.74 16.20
N HIS A 79 -7.03 -2.60 16.04
CA HIS A 79 -8.42 -2.27 16.34
C HIS A 79 -8.90 -3.04 17.57
N ARG A 80 -9.09 -2.32 18.68
CA ARG A 80 -9.48 -2.87 19.99
C ARG A 80 -10.99 -2.75 20.24
N GLY A 81 -11.79 -2.83 19.18
CA GLY A 81 -13.25 -2.81 19.28
C GLY A 81 -13.76 -3.99 20.10
N LYS A 82 -14.79 -3.76 20.93
CA LYS A 82 -15.52 -4.87 21.59
C LYS A 82 -16.52 -5.56 20.66
N ASP A 83 -16.95 -4.85 19.62
CA ASP A 83 -17.82 -5.34 18.57
C ASP A 83 -17.00 -5.44 17.29
N CYS A 84 -16.80 -6.67 16.81
CA CYS A 84 -16.06 -6.98 15.60
C CYS A 84 -16.99 -7.16 14.39
N SER A 85 -18.28 -6.88 14.53
CA SER A 85 -19.20 -6.96 13.41
C SER A 85 -18.86 -5.89 12.36
N SER A 86 -18.83 -6.32 11.09
CA SER A 86 -18.69 -5.42 9.94
C SER A 86 -20.00 -4.69 9.61
N ASP A 87 -21.14 -5.07 10.22
CA ASP A 87 -22.47 -4.55 9.89
C ASP A 87 -22.53 -3.02 9.98
N ARG A 88 -21.90 -2.45 11.02
CA ARG A 88 -21.86 -1.00 11.21
C ARG A 88 -21.15 -0.28 10.07
N VAL A 89 -20.01 -0.82 9.61
CA VAL A 89 -19.25 -0.24 8.50
C VAL A 89 -20.00 -0.44 7.21
N VAL A 90 -20.54 -1.63 6.96
CA VAL A 90 -21.34 -1.93 5.77
C VAL A 90 -22.53 -0.97 5.67
N HIS A 91 -23.27 -0.77 6.76
CA HIS A 91 -24.40 0.18 6.78
C HIS A 91 -23.95 1.62 6.51
N LYS A 92 -22.78 2.02 7.02
CA LYS A 92 -22.19 3.33 6.75
C LYS A 92 -21.81 3.47 5.28
N VAL A 93 -21.15 2.47 4.70
CA VAL A 93 -20.77 2.44 3.27
C VAL A 93 -22.01 2.53 2.40
N MET A 94 -23.04 1.71 2.67
CA MET A 94 -24.30 1.75 1.93
C MET A 94 -24.95 3.13 1.98
N ARG A 95 -24.98 3.78 3.14
CA ARG A 95 -25.52 5.15 3.28
C ARG A 95 -24.72 6.16 2.46
N VAL A 96 -23.39 6.10 2.50
CA VAL A 96 -22.53 6.98 1.71
C VAL A 96 -22.80 6.79 0.22
N LEU A 97 -22.83 5.54 -0.26
CA LEU A 97 -23.11 5.21 -1.66
C LEU A 97 -24.50 5.68 -2.10
N SER A 98 -25.55 5.45 -1.30
CA SER A 98 -26.90 5.91 -1.61
C SER A 98 -27.01 7.43 -1.64
N SER A 99 -26.38 8.14 -0.70
CA SER A 99 -26.39 9.60 -0.65
C SER A 99 -25.61 10.27 -1.79
N SER A 100 -24.66 9.54 -2.38
CA SER A 100 -23.74 10.03 -3.41
C SER A 100 -24.03 9.41 -4.78
N SER A 101 -25.17 8.76 -4.97
CA SER A 101 -25.53 8.01 -6.18
C SER A 101 -25.35 8.82 -7.46
N ASN A 102 -25.77 10.10 -7.45
CA ASN A 102 -25.66 11.01 -8.59
C ASN A 102 -24.22 11.39 -8.97
N HIS A 103 -23.23 11.05 -8.14
CA HIS A 103 -21.80 11.32 -8.37
C HIS A 103 -20.99 10.04 -8.65
N LEU A 104 -21.68 8.89 -8.72
CA LEU A 104 -21.08 7.63 -9.15
C LEU A 104 -21.01 7.61 -10.69
N PHE A 105 -20.04 6.87 -11.24
CA PHE A 105 -19.85 6.71 -12.69
C PHE A 105 -19.69 8.02 -13.48
N PRO A 106 -18.76 8.91 -13.09
CA PRO A 106 -18.50 10.11 -13.87
C PRO A 106 -18.00 9.74 -15.28
N GLU A 107 -18.52 10.42 -16.30
CA GLU A 107 -18.09 10.23 -17.70
C GLU A 107 -16.63 10.65 -17.93
N THR A 108 -16.15 11.62 -17.13
CA THR A 108 -14.81 12.19 -17.27
C THR A 108 -14.10 12.29 -15.92
N LEU A 109 -12.77 12.22 -15.97
CA LEU A 109 -11.90 12.24 -14.80
C LEU A 109 -10.79 13.26 -15.03
N THR A 110 -10.65 14.19 -14.10
CA THR A 110 -9.55 15.16 -14.07
C THR A 110 -8.49 14.75 -13.05
N VAL A 111 -7.23 15.05 -13.38
CA VAL A 111 -6.07 14.80 -12.52
C VAL A 111 -5.63 16.11 -11.91
N HIS A 112 -5.49 16.14 -10.59
CA HIS A 112 -4.94 17.26 -9.84
C HIS A 112 -3.64 16.84 -9.17
N GLN A 113 -2.64 17.72 -9.21
CA GLN A 113 -1.38 17.49 -8.51
C GLN A 113 -1.58 17.74 -7.01
N SER A 114 -1.29 16.75 -6.18
CA SER A 114 -1.27 16.93 -4.74
C SER A 114 0.02 17.61 -4.30
N PHE A 115 -0.02 18.31 -3.16
CA PHE A 115 1.18 18.74 -2.47
C PHE A 115 2.02 17.51 -2.10
N ARG A 116 3.26 17.48 -2.58
CA ARG A 116 4.28 16.51 -2.15
C ARG A 116 4.84 16.98 -0.82
N LYS A 117 4.58 16.25 0.25
CA LYS A 117 5.33 16.43 1.50
C LYS A 117 6.64 15.67 1.35
N PRO A 118 7.81 16.27 1.63
CA PRO A 118 9.06 15.55 1.61
C PRO A 118 8.97 14.35 2.54
N PHE A 119 9.07 13.15 1.97
CA PHE A 119 9.00 11.91 2.70
C PHE A 119 10.36 11.52 3.27
N LYS A 120 10.37 11.07 4.52
CA LYS A 120 11.51 10.37 5.10
C LYS A 120 11.12 8.91 5.27
N ALA A 121 11.92 8.00 4.72
CA ALA A 121 11.73 6.57 4.90
C ALA A 121 11.62 6.25 6.41
N PRO A 122 10.53 5.61 6.85
CA PRO A 122 10.34 5.27 8.24
C PRO A 122 11.30 4.18 8.69
N LYS A 123 11.54 4.13 10.01
CA LYS A 123 12.15 2.97 10.65
C LYS A 123 11.13 1.83 10.64
N GLY A 124 11.57 0.61 10.32
CA GLY A 124 10.73 -0.57 10.35
C GLY A 124 10.16 -0.85 11.74
N ASN A 125 9.00 -1.50 11.78
CA ASN A 125 8.30 -1.90 13.00
C ASN A 125 8.92 -3.15 13.66
N GLY A 126 9.90 -3.79 13.01
CA GLY A 126 10.51 -5.04 13.47
C GLY A 126 9.70 -6.27 13.06
N GLY A 127 10.02 -7.41 13.66
CA GLY A 127 9.29 -8.67 13.45
C GLY A 127 9.64 -9.42 12.17
N TRP A 128 10.68 -8.97 11.46
CA TRP A 128 11.18 -9.59 10.23
C TRP A 128 12.71 -9.70 10.30
N GLY A 129 13.27 -9.99 11.47
CA GLY A 129 14.72 -10.12 11.68
C GLY A 129 15.24 -11.55 11.60
N ASP A 130 14.38 -12.54 11.41
CA ASP A 130 14.79 -13.94 11.34
C ASP A 130 15.35 -14.26 9.95
N PHE A 131 16.60 -14.73 9.89
CA PHE A 131 17.29 -15.06 8.64
C PHE A 131 16.54 -16.11 7.80
N ARG A 132 15.69 -16.93 8.42
CA ARG A 132 14.89 -17.94 7.71
C ARG A 132 13.77 -17.29 6.90
N ASP A 133 13.16 -16.21 7.42
CA ASP A 133 12.13 -15.44 6.72
C ASP A 133 12.73 -14.75 5.50
N HIS A 134 13.93 -14.17 5.65
CA HIS A 134 14.68 -13.55 4.55
C HIS A 134 15.00 -14.56 3.46
N ARG A 135 15.56 -15.73 3.82
CA ARG A 135 15.89 -16.79 2.88
C ARG A 135 14.67 -17.32 2.14
N LEU A 136 13.55 -17.49 2.85
CA LEU A 136 12.30 -17.93 2.23
C LEU A 136 11.78 -16.88 1.25
N CYS A 137 11.73 -15.61 1.65
CA CYS A 137 11.32 -14.49 0.80
C CYS A 137 12.16 -14.44 -0.49
N CYS A 138 13.49 -14.46 -0.38
CA CYS A 138 14.38 -14.41 -1.54
C CYS A 138 14.29 -15.64 -2.45
N SER A 139 13.89 -16.80 -1.92
CA SER A 139 13.68 -18.01 -2.74
C SER A 139 12.47 -17.93 -3.68
N GLN A 140 11.52 -17.02 -3.42
CA GLN A 140 10.34 -16.84 -4.27
C GLN A 140 10.65 -16.06 -5.56
N VAL A 141 11.85 -15.51 -5.66
CA VAL A 141 12.30 -14.67 -6.77
C VAL A 141 12.95 -15.54 -7.83
N LYS A 142 12.53 -15.39 -9.08
CA LYS A 142 12.87 -16.31 -10.20
C LYS A 142 14.35 -16.32 -10.63
N ASN A 143 15.23 -15.57 -9.98
CA ASN A 143 16.68 -15.68 -10.13
C ASN A 143 17.32 -15.86 -8.75
N ALA A 144 17.48 -17.12 -8.33
CA ALA A 144 18.07 -17.57 -7.07
C ALA A 144 19.57 -17.25 -6.89
N SER A 145 20.07 -16.20 -7.55
CA SER A 145 21.42 -15.65 -7.35
C SER A 145 21.42 -14.34 -6.55
N VAL A 146 20.25 -13.90 -6.06
CA VAL A 146 20.16 -12.74 -5.17
C VAL A 146 20.56 -13.21 -3.77
N ASP A 147 21.79 -12.87 -3.39
CA ASP A 147 22.29 -13.06 -2.03
C ASP A 147 21.63 -12.03 -1.10
N CYS A 148 20.83 -12.52 -0.16
CA CYS A 148 20.15 -11.74 0.86
C CYS A 148 20.85 -11.91 2.22
N SER A 149 22.18 -11.84 2.21
CA SER A 149 23.06 -11.92 3.39
C SER A 149 23.22 -10.58 4.09
#